data_AF-A0A744HHG1-F1
#
_entry.id   AF-A0A744HHG1-F1
#
_cell.length_a   1.000
_cell.length_b   1.000
_cell.length_c   1.000
_cell.angle_alpha   90.00
_cell.angle_beta   90.00
_cell.angle_gamma   90.00
#
_symmetry.space_group_name_H-M   'P 1'
#
loop_
_entity.id
_entity.type
_entity.pdbx_description
1 polymer ?
#
loop_
_entity_poly.entity_id
_entity_poly.type
_entity_poly.pdbx_seq_one_letter_code
_entity_poly.pdbx_strand_id
1 'polypeptide(L)'
;MSENKEDFALHCLVKNEEARKRLGIKAGFFWTTAKKLSVAISRCIAAMDDKGFDEDDFKKPVRVNLPAIGDLPPEGVFDTEFCNRYEKGGEDGKTMMLIPGAVPADQFHEQMAADDDASSDTASMDTPADSDNTAGDPLPAYAYNVNGEPMADVEKSMFHPVATLSERHRILSQFILEDKFSHQITPEQLAEVSRMELEMSDNYIQDMLLACHNVPGIQKLDTPGLWKFTDAFKRIFPRDKQHTLHMKINFAQAYADAHPIDRGLLAKEWQKGNRVSSINRTASGANAGGGILTDRGEGFVHDKASLARDVAMGVLARSMDLDIHNLHQAHSKRVDEIVADNKPPFDVFCKAFLNMPGGMDYSRAIVVASVKEAPIGIEAIPARVTEYLNRVLTETDHANPDPLIVDIACGRTSQPMPMTGSANDDEEKPQPAGELADEPATPEAVEQDTTEHHPDPQPLENEPPVSQTEAGYQKIRAELHEARKNIPPKNPVDFGKQLAAARGEYVEGISDPNDPKWVRDDYSASNQGEKTENPLPPTDAVTATAMEG
;
A
#
# COMPACT_ATOMS: atom_id res chain seq x y z
N MET A 1 5.75 -18.15 13.96
CA MET A 1 6.80 -17.98 14.97
C MET A 1 7.09 -16.49 15.05
N SER A 2 6.61 -15.80 16.08
CA SER A 2 6.80 -14.36 16.25
C SER A 2 8.29 -14.04 16.45
N GLU A 3 8.84 -13.18 15.60
CA GLU A 3 10.21 -12.63 15.73
C GLU A 3 10.27 -11.42 16.67
N ASN A 4 9.32 -11.28 17.59
CA ASN A 4 9.28 -10.14 18.51
C ASN A 4 10.45 -10.28 19.49
N LYS A 5 11.51 -9.49 19.26
CA LYS A 5 12.56 -9.22 20.25
C LYS A 5 12.13 -7.98 21.04
N GLU A 6 12.39 -7.99 22.34
CA GLU A 6 12.13 -6.88 23.25
C GLU A 6 13.43 -6.42 23.88
N ASP A 7 13.49 -5.14 24.26
CA ASP A 7 14.61 -4.58 25.02
C ASP A 7 14.45 -4.88 26.51
N PHE A 8 15.49 -5.48 27.09
CA PHE A 8 15.57 -5.79 28.51
C PHE A 8 16.69 -4.98 29.13
N ALA A 9 16.33 -4.05 30.03
CA ALA A 9 17.27 -3.35 30.89
C ALA A 9 17.26 -3.99 32.28
N LEU A 10 18.44 -4.32 32.80
CA LEU A 10 18.67 -5.07 34.01
C LEU A 10 19.54 -4.29 34.98
N HIS A 11 19.06 -4.15 36.20
CA HIS A 11 19.78 -3.54 37.31
C HIS A 11 20.24 -4.62 38.30
N CYS A 12 21.54 -4.71 38.51
CA CYS A 12 22.19 -5.76 39.30
C CYS A 12 22.78 -5.16 40.59
N LEU A 13 22.08 -5.32 41.71
CA LEU A 13 22.51 -4.78 43.02
C LEU A 13 23.57 -5.68 43.65
N VAL A 14 24.62 -5.13 44.23
CA VAL A 14 25.58 -5.92 45.01
C VAL A 14 24.91 -6.50 46.27
N LYS A 15 25.19 -7.78 46.60
CA LYS A 15 24.42 -8.54 47.60
C LYS A 15 24.61 -8.06 49.05
N ASN A 16 25.82 -7.67 49.41
CA ASN A 16 26.21 -7.33 50.79
C ASN A 16 27.32 -6.26 50.83
N GLU A 17 27.58 -5.73 52.02
CA GLU A 17 28.52 -4.63 52.20
C GLU A 17 30.00 -5.06 52.06
N GLU A 18 30.31 -6.33 52.34
CA GLU A 18 31.65 -6.91 52.11
C GLU A 18 31.98 -6.98 50.62
N ALA A 19 31.06 -7.49 49.79
CA ALA A 19 31.20 -7.51 48.33
C ALA A 19 31.25 -6.08 47.77
N ARG A 20 30.47 -5.15 48.31
CA ARG A 20 30.53 -3.73 47.91
C ARG A 20 31.90 -3.11 48.17
N LYS A 21 32.53 -3.42 49.31
CA LYS A 21 33.89 -2.96 49.63
C LYS A 21 34.95 -3.64 48.75
N ARG A 22 34.76 -4.92 48.42
CA ARG A 22 35.66 -5.69 47.53
C ARG A 22 35.61 -5.21 46.09
N LEU A 23 34.41 -4.97 45.56
CA LEU A 23 34.17 -4.63 44.16
C LEU A 23 34.24 -3.13 43.88
N GLY A 24 34.11 -2.27 44.91
CA GLY A 24 34.15 -0.82 44.76
C GLY A 24 32.90 -0.20 44.12
N ILE A 25 31.86 -0.99 43.84
CA ILE A 25 30.65 -0.57 43.12
C ILE A 25 29.37 -0.88 43.92
N LYS A 26 28.31 -0.08 43.74
CA LYS A 26 27.01 -0.28 44.44
C LYS A 26 26.06 -1.19 43.66
N ALA A 27 26.08 -1.06 42.34
CA ALA A 27 25.27 -1.83 41.41
C ALA A 27 25.90 -1.75 40.02
N GLY A 28 25.52 -2.67 39.14
CA GLY A 28 25.80 -2.58 37.71
C GLY A 28 24.53 -2.57 36.88
N PHE A 29 24.65 -2.06 35.66
CA PHE A 29 23.59 -1.95 34.69
C PHE A 29 23.95 -2.70 33.41
N PHE A 30 22.94 -3.30 32.78
CA PHE A 30 23.09 -4.03 31.53
C PHE A 30 21.80 -3.94 30.72
N TRP A 31 21.90 -3.81 29.40
CA TRP A 31 20.75 -3.96 28.53
C TRP A 31 21.06 -4.74 27.26
N THR A 32 20.05 -5.44 26.74
CA THR A 32 20.11 -6.17 25.46
C THR A 32 18.73 -6.38 24.87
N THR A 33 18.68 -6.47 23.54
CA THR A 33 17.51 -6.89 22.78
C THR A 33 17.48 -8.42 22.70
N ALA A 34 16.46 -9.04 23.30
CA ALA A 34 16.33 -10.51 23.37
C ALA A 34 14.88 -10.97 23.18
N LYS A 35 14.68 -12.27 22.94
CA LYS A 35 13.32 -12.86 22.79
C LYS A 35 12.62 -13.13 24.13
N LYS A 36 13.38 -13.27 25.22
CA LYS A 36 12.88 -13.64 26.54
C LYS A 36 13.80 -13.06 27.63
N LEU A 37 13.23 -12.72 28.78
CA LEU A 37 13.97 -12.21 29.94
C LEU A 37 15.07 -13.17 30.41
N SER A 38 14.83 -14.48 30.38
CA SER A 38 15.84 -15.47 30.78
C SER A 38 17.10 -15.42 29.91
N VAL A 39 16.93 -15.14 28.60
CA VAL A 39 18.06 -15.00 27.66
C VAL A 39 18.83 -13.71 27.95
N ALA A 40 18.13 -12.61 28.27
CA ALA A 40 18.77 -11.36 28.65
C ALA A 40 19.57 -11.51 29.97
N ILE A 41 19.02 -12.22 30.95
CA ILE A 41 19.72 -12.52 32.22
C ILE A 41 20.99 -13.35 31.96
N SER A 42 20.91 -14.41 31.14
CA SER A 42 22.10 -15.21 30.80
C SER A 42 23.20 -14.40 30.10
N ARG A 43 22.82 -13.47 29.22
CA ARG A 43 23.79 -12.56 28.57
C ARG A 43 24.39 -11.55 29.54
N CYS A 44 23.60 -11.08 30.50
CA CYS A 44 24.06 -10.19 31.56
C CYS A 44 25.14 -10.86 32.42
N ILE A 45 24.93 -12.12 32.79
CA ILE A 45 25.91 -12.92 33.56
C ILE A 45 27.20 -13.11 32.77
N ALA A 46 27.11 -13.45 31.47
CA ALA A 46 28.29 -13.55 30.61
C ALA A 46 29.07 -12.22 30.54
N ALA A 47 28.36 -11.08 30.42
CA ALA A 47 28.98 -9.76 30.41
C ALA A 47 29.59 -9.35 31.78
N MET A 48 29.09 -9.88 32.89
CA MET A 48 29.71 -9.73 34.21
C MET A 48 31.04 -10.49 34.26
N ASP A 49 31.06 -11.74 33.81
CA ASP A 49 32.26 -12.60 33.80
C ASP A 49 33.36 -12.02 32.89
N ASP A 50 33.00 -11.53 31.70
CA ASP A 50 33.90 -10.83 30.78
C ASP A 50 34.56 -9.58 31.42
N LYS A 51 33.87 -8.94 32.38
CA LYS A 51 34.37 -7.80 33.15
C LYS A 51 35.08 -8.20 34.45
N GLY A 52 35.18 -9.50 34.74
CA GLY A 52 35.84 -10.06 35.93
C GLY A 52 34.98 -10.02 37.20
N PHE A 53 33.65 -9.95 37.05
CA PHE A 53 32.69 -9.96 38.16
C PHE A 53 32.02 -11.33 38.30
N ASP A 54 31.93 -11.83 39.54
CA ASP A 54 31.22 -13.08 39.86
C ASP A 54 29.71 -12.80 40.04
N GLU A 55 28.86 -13.58 39.37
CA GLU A 55 27.40 -13.45 39.48
C GLU A 55 26.91 -13.59 40.93
N ASP A 56 27.61 -14.40 41.73
CA ASP A 56 27.24 -14.64 43.12
C ASP A 56 27.36 -13.37 43.95
N ASP A 57 28.16 -12.37 43.54
CA ASP A 57 28.31 -11.11 44.26
C ASP A 57 27.13 -10.15 44.14
N PHE A 58 26.19 -10.46 43.24
CA PHE A 58 25.03 -9.64 42.98
C PHE A 58 23.75 -10.34 43.43
N LYS A 59 22.76 -9.54 43.80
CA LYS A 59 21.37 -9.99 43.90
C LYS A 59 20.87 -10.26 42.49
N LYS A 60 19.86 -11.14 42.38
CA LYS A 60 19.21 -11.47 41.11
C LYS A 60 18.90 -10.19 40.30
N PRO A 61 19.29 -10.12 39.00
CA PRO A 61 19.05 -8.96 38.16
C PRO A 61 17.57 -8.58 38.12
N VAL A 62 17.27 -7.30 38.31
CA VAL A 62 15.89 -6.78 38.32
C VAL A 62 15.64 -5.99 37.04
N ARG A 63 14.56 -6.28 36.33
CA ARG A 63 14.14 -5.49 35.15
C ARG A 63 13.78 -4.07 35.57
N VAL A 64 14.35 -3.09 34.88
CA VAL A 64 14.10 -1.65 35.05
C VAL A 64 13.65 -1.04 33.72
N ASN A 65 13.04 0.14 33.76
CA ASN A 65 12.67 0.90 32.57
C ASN A 65 13.80 1.87 32.18
N LEU A 66 14.07 1.99 30.88
CA LEU A 66 15.09 2.87 30.30
C LEU A 66 14.62 4.34 30.38
N PRO A 67 15.50 5.30 30.72
CA PRO A 67 15.17 6.72 30.65
C PRO A 67 15.05 7.18 29.18
N ALA A 68 14.26 8.22 28.92
CA ALA A 68 14.06 8.82 27.59
C ALA A 68 15.26 9.66 27.09
N ILE A 69 16.46 9.47 27.64
CA ILE A 69 17.67 10.26 27.38
C ILE A 69 18.78 9.33 26.89
N GLY A 70 19.47 9.69 25.80
CA GLY A 70 20.45 8.87 25.07
C GLY A 70 21.80 8.58 25.77
N ASP A 71 21.86 8.53 27.10
CA ASP A 71 23.08 8.19 27.90
C ASP A 71 23.10 6.69 28.25
N LEU A 72 22.74 5.81 27.31
CA LEU A 72 22.77 4.36 27.53
C LEU A 72 24.15 3.80 27.19
N PRO A 73 24.73 2.91 28.04
CA PRO A 73 25.96 2.23 27.68
C PRO A 73 25.74 1.36 26.42
N PRO A 74 26.78 0.97 25.68
CA PRO A 74 26.62 0.10 24.52
C PRO A 74 25.87 -1.20 24.84
N GLU A 75 25.04 -1.67 23.91
CA GLU A 75 24.27 -2.91 24.10
C GLU A 75 25.20 -4.09 24.44
N GLY A 76 24.81 -4.89 25.44
CA GLY A 76 25.57 -6.08 25.83
C GLY A 76 26.78 -5.80 26.72
N VAL A 77 27.06 -4.55 27.08
CA VAL A 77 28.14 -4.19 28.01
C VAL A 77 27.59 -4.10 29.43
N PHE A 78 28.27 -4.76 30.38
CA PHE A 78 28.02 -4.56 31.81
C PHE A 78 28.73 -3.29 32.28
N ASP A 79 27.94 -2.29 32.68
CA ASP A 79 28.39 -0.96 33.05
C ASP A 79 28.27 -0.75 34.56
N THR A 80 29.35 -0.28 35.19
CA THR A 80 29.42 -0.05 36.65
C THR A 80 29.25 1.42 37.05
N GLU A 81 29.30 2.33 36.09
CA GLU A 81 29.24 3.78 36.30
C GLU A 81 27.85 4.37 36.04
N PHE A 82 27.03 3.70 35.23
CA PHE A 82 25.66 4.10 34.93
C PHE A 82 24.82 4.22 36.21
N CYS A 83 24.96 3.26 37.13
CA CYS A 83 24.30 3.28 38.43
C CYS A 83 24.85 4.33 39.41
N ASN A 84 25.95 5.03 39.08
CA ASN A 84 26.44 6.18 39.83
C ASN A 84 25.76 7.48 39.39
N ARG A 85 25.24 7.54 38.15
CA ARG A 85 24.50 8.69 37.59
C ARG A 85 22.99 8.53 37.67
N TYR A 86 22.51 7.29 37.61
CA TYR A 86 21.09 6.97 37.59
C TYR A 86 20.70 6.06 38.75
N GLU A 87 19.58 6.39 39.40
CA GLU A 87 18.98 5.57 40.46
C GLU A 87 17.54 5.17 40.11
N LYS A 88 17.03 4.11 40.74
CA LYS A 88 15.63 3.71 40.55
C LYS A 88 14.72 4.77 41.18
N GLY A 89 13.93 5.44 40.35
CA GLY A 89 12.99 6.48 40.73
C GLY A 89 11.71 6.45 39.87
N GLY A 90 11.03 7.60 39.79
CA GLY A 90 9.73 7.72 39.11
C GLY A 90 8.56 7.24 39.96
N GLU A 91 7.33 7.53 39.53
CA GLU A 91 6.11 7.08 40.21
C GLU A 91 5.98 5.54 40.25
N ASP A 92 6.67 4.84 39.36
CA ASP A 92 6.67 3.37 39.23
C ASP A 92 7.77 2.66 40.04
N GLY A 93 8.72 3.42 40.63
CA GLY A 93 9.85 2.90 41.41
C GLY A 93 10.80 1.97 40.64
N LYS A 94 10.72 1.95 39.30
CA LYS A 94 11.47 1.04 38.42
C LYS A 94 12.13 1.75 37.24
N THR A 95 11.79 3.02 37.00
CA THR A 95 12.42 3.85 35.98
C THR A 95 13.77 4.36 36.48
N MET A 96 14.82 4.22 35.68
CA MET A 96 16.12 4.78 36.03
C MET A 96 16.09 6.30 35.83
N MET A 97 16.11 7.07 36.92
CA MET A 97 16.07 8.53 36.92
C MET A 97 17.47 9.09 37.16
N LEU A 98 17.80 10.20 36.49
CA LEU A 98 19.07 10.90 36.70
C LEU A 98 19.11 11.44 38.13
N ILE A 99 20.19 11.16 38.85
CA ILE A 99 20.39 11.67 40.21
C ILE A 99 20.55 13.20 40.11
N PRO A 100 19.84 13.99 40.95
CA PRO A 100 19.93 15.46 40.91
C PRO A 100 21.37 15.96 41.01
N GLY A 101 21.84 16.68 40.00
CA GLY A 101 23.20 17.22 39.91
C GLY A 101 24.23 16.34 39.18
N ALA A 102 23.86 15.14 38.71
CA ALA A 102 24.72 14.33 37.86
C ALA A 102 24.69 14.84 36.40
N VAL A 103 25.87 15.03 35.80
CA VAL A 103 26.02 15.42 34.38
C VAL A 103 26.00 14.14 33.53
N PRO A 104 25.18 14.04 32.46
CA PRO A 104 25.22 12.92 31.52
C PRO A 104 26.61 12.79 30.89
N ALA A 105 27.07 11.56 30.62
CA ALA A 105 28.35 11.36 29.97
C ALA A 105 28.22 11.71 28.47
N ASP A 106 28.37 12.99 28.15
CA ASP A 106 28.54 13.43 26.77
C ASP A 106 29.87 12.86 26.25
N GLN A 107 29.84 12.12 25.14
CA GLN A 107 31.06 11.60 24.50
C GLN A 107 31.90 12.70 23.81
N PHE A 108 31.54 13.97 24.00
CA PHE A 108 32.33 15.12 23.59
C PHE A 108 32.22 16.21 24.64
N HIS A 109 33.08 16.22 25.67
CA HIS A 109 33.69 17.43 26.23
C HIS A 109 34.69 17.06 27.35
N GLU A 110 35.98 17.20 27.05
CA GLU A 110 37.01 17.36 28.07
C GLU A 110 36.97 18.80 28.62
N GLN A 111 37.03 18.87 29.95
CA GLN A 111 37.64 19.90 30.79
C GLN A 111 37.15 21.36 30.70
N MET A 112 36.46 21.81 31.76
CA MET A 112 37.04 22.66 32.81
C MET A 112 35.98 22.95 33.87
N ALA A 113 36.14 22.35 35.03
CA ALA A 113 35.52 22.82 36.26
C ALA A 113 36.28 24.05 36.77
N ALA A 114 35.56 25.06 37.21
CA ALA A 114 36.06 26.00 38.20
C ALA A 114 34.91 26.43 39.12
N ASP A 115 35.22 26.33 40.40
CA ASP A 115 34.44 26.63 41.59
C ASP A 115 33.78 28.01 41.57
N ASP A 116 32.59 28.12 42.18
CA ASP A 116 32.11 29.37 42.76
C ASP A 116 31.53 29.06 44.15
N ASP A 117 32.20 29.58 45.18
CA ASP A 117 31.72 29.63 46.56
C ASP A 117 31.47 31.10 46.94
N ALA A 118 30.32 31.29 47.59
CA ALA A 118 29.96 32.35 48.52
C ALA A 118 29.88 33.84 48.06
N SER A 119 28.62 34.26 47.88
CA SER A 119 27.89 35.13 48.83
C SER A 119 27.66 36.62 48.49
N SER A 120 26.38 36.99 48.69
CA SER A 120 25.87 38.25 49.26
C SER A 120 25.50 39.44 48.35
N ASP A 121 24.22 39.44 47.96
CA ASP A 121 23.18 40.45 48.28
C ASP A 121 23.28 41.94 47.86
N THR A 122 22.12 42.39 47.36
CA THR A 122 21.48 43.73 47.41
C THR A 122 21.76 44.81 46.35
N ALA A 123 20.78 44.91 45.43
CA ALA A 123 19.99 46.06 44.97
C ALA A 123 20.60 47.48 44.87
N SER A 124 20.57 48.06 43.65
CA SER A 124 19.72 49.22 43.24
C SER A 124 20.30 49.99 42.03
N MET A 125 19.37 50.56 41.24
CA MET A 125 19.42 51.71 40.28
C MET A 125 20.75 52.51 40.21
N ASP A 126 21.26 53.02 39.08
CA ASP A 126 20.58 53.78 38.03
C ASP A 126 21.55 54.10 36.86
N THR A 127 21.00 54.32 35.66
CA THR A 127 21.52 55.07 34.48
C THR A 127 22.76 54.60 33.66
N PRO A 128 22.74 54.87 32.34
CA PRO A 128 23.62 54.28 31.33
C PRO A 128 24.88 55.12 31.10
N ALA A 129 26.01 54.43 30.93
CA ALA A 129 27.22 55.02 30.40
C ALA A 129 27.55 54.36 29.06
N ASP A 130 27.47 55.19 28.03
CA ASP A 130 28.00 55.01 26.69
C ASP A 130 29.50 54.68 26.76
N SER A 131 29.88 53.48 26.32
CA SER A 131 31.25 53.21 25.87
C SER A 131 31.22 52.24 24.70
N ASP A 132 31.30 52.82 23.52
CA ASP A 132 31.75 52.20 22.29
C ASP A 132 33.16 51.60 22.47
N ASN A 133 33.39 50.42 21.87
CA ASN A 133 34.55 49.51 21.94
C ASN A 133 34.50 48.38 23.00
N THR A 134 33.74 47.33 22.68
CA THR A 134 34.20 45.97 22.94
C THR A 134 34.30 45.25 21.61
N ALA A 135 35.51 45.22 21.03
CA ALA A 135 35.87 44.09 20.18
C ALA A 135 35.74 42.86 21.09
N GLY A 136 34.63 42.14 20.94
CA GLY A 136 34.35 40.95 21.73
C GLY A 136 35.52 39.99 21.62
N ASP A 137 35.86 39.35 22.75
CA ASP A 137 36.89 38.32 22.79
C ASP A 137 36.76 37.39 21.57
N PRO A 138 37.84 37.14 20.82
CA PRO A 138 37.77 36.30 19.63
C PRO A 138 37.23 34.94 20.04
N LEU A 139 36.12 34.54 19.39
CA LEU A 139 35.53 33.23 19.63
C LEU A 139 36.62 32.15 19.43
N PRO A 140 36.63 31.09 20.25
CA PRO A 140 37.65 30.06 20.16
C PRO A 140 37.64 29.40 18.78
N ALA A 141 38.77 28.84 18.34
CA ALA A 141 38.93 28.32 16.98
C ALA A 141 37.87 27.28 16.55
N TYR A 142 37.27 26.56 17.50
CA TYR A 142 36.16 25.62 17.23
C TYR A 142 34.83 26.30 16.86
N ALA A 143 34.70 27.60 17.10
CA ALA A 143 33.53 28.39 16.72
C ALA A 143 33.54 28.79 15.24
N TYR A 144 34.59 28.45 14.49
CA TYR A 144 34.73 28.75 13.07
C TYR A 144 34.90 27.46 12.26
N ASN A 145 34.31 27.42 11.06
CA ASN A 145 34.54 26.33 10.13
C ASN A 145 35.93 26.42 9.47
N VAL A 146 36.27 25.44 8.64
CA VAL A 146 37.55 25.42 7.88
C VAL A 146 37.75 26.61 6.94
N ASN A 147 36.68 27.36 6.63
CA ASN A 147 36.69 28.56 5.80
C ASN A 147 36.76 29.87 6.63
N GLY A 148 36.80 29.79 7.96
CA GLY A 148 36.83 30.94 8.86
C GLY A 148 35.47 31.60 9.12
N GLU A 149 34.37 30.95 8.76
CA GLU A 149 33.01 31.44 9.03
C GLU A 149 32.52 30.93 10.39
N PRO A 150 31.78 31.73 11.17
CA PRO A 150 31.20 31.28 12.42
C PRO A 150 30.31 30.04 12.21
N MET A 151 30.53 28.99 12.98
CA MET A 151 29.72 27.76 12.95
C MET A 151 28.23 28.06 13.11
N ALA A 152 27.87 29.05 13.93
CA ALA A 152 26.49 29.49 14.11
C ALA A 152 25.83 30.05 12.83
N ASP A 153 26.61 30.65 11.93
CA ASP A 153 26.11 31.13 10.63
C ASP A 153 26.06 30.00 9.59
N VAL A 154 27.00 29.06 9.67
CA VAL A 154 26.97 27.84 8.86
C VAL A 154 25.74 27.01 9.20
N GLU A 155 25.46 26.79 10.48
CA GLU A 155 24.30 26.01 10.98
C GLU A 155 22.96 26.59 10.51
N LYS A 156 22.85 27.92 10.40
CA LYS A 156 21.65 28.58 9.84
C LYS A 156 21.39 28.25 8.38
N SER A 157 22.38 27.73 7.66
CA SER A 157 22.28 27.34 6.24
C SER A 157 22.34 25.82 6.02
N MET A 158 22.51 25.03 7.10
CA MET A 158 22.66 23.59 7.00
C MET A 158 21.33 22.89 6.67
N PHE A 159 21.38 22.02 5.66
CA PHE A 159 20.27 21.13 5.34
C PHE A 159 20.13 20.04 6.39
N HIS A 160 18.89 19.79 6.81
CA HIS A 160 18.59 18.73 7.78
C HIS A 160 18.06 17.48 7.06
N PRO A 161 18.51 16.27 7.41
CA PRO A 161 17.94 15.05 6.85
C PRO A 161 16.48 14.88 7.29
N VAL A 162 15.57 14.65 6.34
CA VAL A 162 14.14 14.44 6.66
C VAL A 162 13.96 13.24 7.59
N ALA A 163 14.80 12.20 7.48
CA ALA A 163 14.72 11.00 8.31
C ALA A 163 14.94 11.25 9.81
N THR A 164 15.63 12.32 10.19
CA THR A 164 15.89 12.65 11.62
C THR A 164 14.78 13.51 12.22
N LEU A 165 13.80 13.96 11.42
CA LEU A 165 12.70 14.78 11.89
C LEU A 165 11.64 13.93 12.61
N SER A 166 10.86 14.59 13.49
CA SER A 166 9.67 13.97 14.11
C SER A 166 8.63 13.56 13.07
N GLU A 167 7.70 12.67 13.44
CA GLU A 167 6.64 12.17 12.55
C GLU A 167 5.92 13.30 11.79
N ARG A 168 5.42 14.29 12.54
CA ARG A 168 4.67 15.42 11.99
C ARG A 168 5.54 16.25 11.05
N HIS A 169 6.78 16.53 11.43
CA HIS A 169 7.71 17.27 10.58
C HIS A 169 8.08 16.50 9.31
N ARG A 170 8.24 15.17 9.36
CA ARG A 170 8.45 14.34 8.17
C ARG A 170 7.29 14.48 7.18
N ILE A 171 6.05 14.35 7.66
CA ILE A 171 4.85 14.49 6.82
C ILE A 171 4.79 15.88 6.19
N LEU A 172 4.90 16.92 7.02
CA LEU A 172 4.82 18.32 6.56
C LEU A 172 5.96 18.69 5.60
N SER A 173 7.18 18.19 5.84
CA SER A 173 8.32 18.42 4.95
C SER A 173 8.06 17.95 3.52
N GLN A 174 7.28 16.87 3.35
CA GLN A 174 6.91 16.37 2.03
C GLN A 174 5.60 17.01 1.53
N PHE A 175 4.77 17.53 2.41
CA PHE A 175 3.53 18.22 2.06
C PHE A 175 3.79 19.56 1.36
N ILE A 176 4.77 20.33 1.85
CA ILE A 176 5.13 21.66 1.32
C ILE A 176 5.81 21.60 -0.07
N LEU A 177 6.19 20.42 -0.52
CA LEU A 177 6.82 20.23 -1.83
C LEU A 177 5.74 20.02 -2.91
N GLU A 178 5.91 20.69 -4.04
CA GLU A 178 4.99 20.60 -5.19
C GLU A 178 5.49 19.61 -6.24
N ASP A 179 6.75 19.74 -6.67
CA ASP A 179 7.24 19.02 -7.86
C ASP A 179 7.87 17.67 -7.56
N LYS A 180 8.72 17.60 -6.52
CA LYS A 180 9.53 16.42 -6.22
C LYS A 180 9.71 16.24 -4.71
N PHE A 181 9.85 14.99 -4.30
CA PHE A 181 10.25 14.65 -2.94
C PHE A 181 11.68 15.12 -2.65
N SER A 182 12.00 15.29 -1.37
CA SER A 182 13.36 15.61 -0.92
C SER A 182 13.71 14.84 0.34
N HIS A 183 14.92 14.27 0.39
CA HIS A 183 15.48 13.67 1.59
C HIS A 183 16.09 14.69 2.56
N GLN A 184 16.15 15.95 2.16
CA GLN A 184 16.72 17.05 2.93
C GLN A 184 15.73 18.22 3.00
N ILE A 185 15.75 18.94 4.11
CA ILE A 185 14.96 20.15 4.32
C ILE A 185 15.90 21.34 4.55
N THR A 186 15.62 22.47 3.90
CA THR A 186 16.30 23.74 4.17
C THR A 186 15.87 24.30 5.52
N PRO A 187 16.69 25.15 6.16
CA PRO A 187 16.31 25.90 7.36
C PRO A 187 15.00 26.71 7.19
N GLU A 188 14.79 27.32 6.03
CA GLU A 188 13.57 28.07 5.71
C GLU A 188 12.34 27.15 5.63
N GLN A 189 12.48 26.01 4.96
CA GLN A 189 11.41 25.00 4.91
C GLN A 189 11.14 24.39 6.29
N LEU A 190 12.17 24.20 7.12
CA LEU A 190 12.01 23.69 8.47
C LEU A 190 11.24 24.70 9.34
N ALA A 191 11.57 26.00 9.24
CA ALA A 191 10.83 27.06 9.90
C ALA A 191 9.35 27.10 9.47
N GLU A 192 9.08 26.91 8.17
CA GLU A 192 7.71 26.82 7.65
C GLU A 192 6.98 25.59 8.18
N VAL A 193 7.63 24.42 8.20
CA VAL A 193 7.06 23.19 8.80
C VAL A 193 6.72 23.41 10.27
N SER A 194 7.62 24.01 11.05
CA SER A 194 7.37 24.30 12.47
C SER A 194 6.22 25.29 12.64
N ARG A 195 6.14 26.32 11.79
CA ARG A 195 5.02 27.27 11.77
C ARG A 195 3.68 26.55 11.49
N MET A 196 3.64 25.70 10.47
CA MET A 196 2.46 24.91 10.11
C MET A 196 2.03 23.94 11.21
N GLU A 197 2.99 23.31 11.90
CA GLU A 197 2.67 22.42 13.03
C GLU A 197 2.03 23.20 14.19
N LEU A 198 2.50 24.42 14.48
CA LEU A 198 1.99 25.27 15.57
C LEU A 198 0.65 25.94 15.24
N GLU A 199 0.30 26.06 13.96
CA GLU A 199 -0.94 26.68 13.51
C GLU A 199 -2.16 25.76 13.75
N MET A 200 -2.65 25.75 14.99
CA MET A 200 -3.79 24.93 15.42
C MET A 200 -5.12 25.32 14.75
N SER A 201 -5.21 26.52 14.18
CA SER A 201 -6.39 26.99 13.44
C SER A 201 -6.51 26.40 12.04
N ASP A 202 -5.44 25.86 11.47
CA ASP A 202 -5.50 25.17 10.16
C ASP A 202 -6.04 23.74 10.34
N ASN A 203 -7.38 23.64 10.41
CA ASN A 203 -8.07 22.36 10.51
C ASN A 203 -7.70 21.38 9.39
N TYR A 204 -7.32 21.87 8.21
CA TYR A 204 -6.95 21.01 7.10
C TYR A 204 -5.66 20.25 7.42
N ILE A 205 -4.64 20.96 7.89
CA ILE A 205 -3.36 20.38 8.30
C ILE A 205 -3.52 19.52 9.55
N GLN A 206 -4.26 19.99 10.56
CA GLN A 206 -4.48 19.23 11.79
C GLN A 206 -5.21 17.91 11.52
N ASP A 207 -6.25 17.90 10.68
CA ASP A 207 -6.94 16.67 10.28
C ASP A 207 -6.04 15.72 9.49
N MET A 208 -5.18 16.24 8.60
CA MET A 208 -4.24 15.40 7.84
C MET A 208 -3.24 14.73 8.78
N LEU A 209 -2.63 15.50 9.67
CA LEU A 209 -1.70 14.98 10.67
C LEU A 209 -2.37 13.96 11.58
N LEU A 210 -3.59 14.24 12.03
CA LEU A 210 -4.37 13.32 12.85
C LEU A 210 -4.72 12.03 12.08
N ALA A 211 -5.09 12.13 10.80
CA ALA A 211 -5.32 10.96 9.95
C ALA A 211 -4.06 10.10 9.78
N CYS A 212 -2.90 10.72 9.57
CA CYS A 212 -1.62 10.02 9.48
C CYS A 212 -1.25 9.34 10.81
N HIS A 213 -1.45 10.04 11.92
CA HIS A 213 -1.13 9.52 13.25
C HIS A 213 -1.98 8.29 13.61
N ASN A 214 -3.26 8.29 13.24
CA ASN A 214 -4.16 7.15 13.44
C ASN A 214 -3.83 5.94 12.55
N VAL A 215 -2.98 6.10 11.53
CA VAL A 215 -2.60 5.04 10.61
C VAL A 215 -1.08 4.88 10.62
N PRO A 216 -0.51 4.07 11.54
CA PRO A 216 0.94 3.89 11.67
C PRO A 216 1.64 3.40 10.40
N GLY A 217 0.88 2.78 9.47
CA GLY A 217 1.39 2.40 8.15
C GLY A 217 1.87 3.58 7.30
N ILE A 218 1.28 4.77 7.47
CA ILE A 218 1.73 5.99 6.79
C ILE A 218 3.11 6.44 7.29
N GLN A 219 3.38 6.32 8.59
CA GLN A 219 4.65 6.73 9.20
C GLN A 219 5.83 5.86 8.73
N LYS A 220 5.53 4.62 8.34
CA LYS A 220 6.49 3.63 7.82
C LYS A 220 6.79 3.82 6.33
N LEU A 221 6.12 4.75 5.66
CA LEU A 221 6.45 5.07 4.27
C LEU A 221 7.87 5.67 4.19
N ASP A 222 8.55 5.30 3.12
CA ASP A 222 9.79 5.96 2.71
C ASP A 222 9.50 7.41 2.28
N THR A 223 10.54 8.25 2.21
CA THR A 223 10.37 9.67 1.83
C THR A 223 9.62 9.86 0.50
N PRO A 224 9.94 9.10 -0.58
CA PRO A 224 9.19 9.19 -1.83
C PRO A 224 7.73 8.73 -1.68
N GLY A 225 7.46 7.67 -0.93
CA GLY A 225 6.11 7.17 -0.67
C GLY A 225 5.27 8.16 0.13
N LEU A 226 5.88 8.84 1.10
CA LEU A 226 5.26 9.88 1.90
C LEU A 226 4.90 11.11 1.06
N TRP A 227 5.80 11.55 0.18
CA TRP A 227 5.50 12.63 -0.77
C TRP A 227 4.36 12.27 -1.74
N LYS A 228 4.37 11.05 -2.29
CA LYS A 228 3.26 10.57 -3.14
C LYS A 228 1.94 10.54 -2.38
N PHE A 229 1.98 10.17 -1.10
CA PHE A 229 0.81 10.20 -0.23
C PHE A 229 0.31 11.64 -0.01
N THR A 230 1.18 12.59 0.35
CA THR A 230 0.78 13.99 0.59
C THR A 230 0.26 14.64 -0.69
N ASP A 231 0.84 14.36 -1.85
CA ASP A 231 0.34 14.81 -3.15
C ASP A 231 -1.04 14.21 -3.47
N ALA A 232 -1.23 12.90 -3.28
CA ALA A 232 -2.53 12.26 -3.45
C ALA A 232 -3.59 12.85 -2.49
N PHE A 233 -3.21 13.08 -1.23
CA PHE A 233 -4.06 13.68 -0.21
C PHE A 233 -4.54 15.08 -0.63
N LYS A 234 -3.62 15.94 -1.11
CA LYS A 234 -3.95 17.29 -1.61
C LYS A 234 -4.96 17.24 -2.76
N ARG A 235 -4.83 16.26 -3.67
CA ARG A 235 -5.71 16.12 -4.84
C ARG A 235 -7.09 15.56 -4.50
N ILE A 236 -7.15 14.64 -3.54
CA ILE A 236 -8.41 13.98 -3.12
C ILE A 236 -9.20 14.87 -2.16
N PHE A 237 -8.50 15.62 -1.30
CA PHE A 237 -9.08 16.56 -0.35
C PHE A 237 -8.58 17.98 -0.63
N PRO A 238 -9.18 18.71 -1.59
CA PRO A 238 -8.89 20.12 -1.80
C PRO A 238 -9.25 20.97 -0.58
N ARG A 239 -8.48 22.04 -0.31
CA ARG A 239 -8.69 22.94 0.84
C ARG A 239 -10.04 23.66 0.81
N ASP A 240 -10.59 23.91 -0.37
CA ASP A 240 -11.88 24.57 -0.60
C ASP A 240 -13.09 23.66 -0.34
N LYS A 241 -12.87 22.35 -0.15
CA LYS A 241 -13.93 21.37 0.08
C LYS A 241 -13.87 20.81 1.51
N GLN A 242 -15.03 20.78 2.16
CA GLN A 242 -15.14 20.14 3.46
C GLN A 242 -15.21 18.62 3.31
N HIS A 243 -14.32 17.93 4.01
CA HIS A 243 -14.28 16.48 4.10
C HIS A 243 -14.15 16.09 5.57
N THR A 244 -14.88 15.06 5.98
CA THR A 244 -14.84 14.60 7.38
C THR A 244 -13.49 13.95 7.70
N LEU A 245 -13.04 14.07 8.95
CA LEU A 245 -11.83 13.41 9.44
C LEU A 245 -11.85 11.90 9.20
N HIS A 246 -13.00 11.25 9.42
CA HIS A 246 -13.16 9.82 9.17
C HIS A 246 -12.85 9.44 7.72
N MET A 247 -13.24 10.27 6.75
CA MET A 247 -12.92 10.03 5.33
C MET A 247 -11.42 10.10 5.07
N LYS A 248 -10.71 11.05 5.69
CA LYS A 248 -9.25 11.21 5.60
C LYS A 248 -8.52 10.01 6.22
N ILE A 249 -9.00 9.52 7.38
CA ILE A 249 -8.49 8.29 8.03
C ILE A 249 -8.69 7.07 7.13
N ASN A 250 -9.88 6.91 6.53
CA ASN A 250 -10.16 5.78 5.64
C ASN A 250 -9.25 5.78 4.41
N PHE A 251 -9.00 6.95 3.82
CA PHE A 251 -8.03 7.07 2.72
C PHE A 251 -6.62 6.70 3.16
N ALA A 252 -6.15 7.24 4.30
CA ALA A 252 -4.84 6.93 4.84
C ALA A 252 -4.66 5.42 5.10
N GLN A 253 -5.68 4.77 5.67
CA GLN A 253 -5.68 3.33 5.91
C GLN A 253 -5.61 2.54 4.59
N ALA A 254 -6.50 2.86 3.63
CA ALA A 254 -6.51 2.20 2.33
C ALA A 254 -5.17 2.38 1.57
N TYR A 255 -4.56 3.57 1.66
CA TYR A 255 -3.28 3.86 1.01
C TYR A 255 -2.10 3.12 1.68
N ALA A 256 -2.11 3.01 3.01
CA ALA A 256 -1.12 2.28 3.77
C ALA A 256 -1.16 0.76 3.46
N ASP A 257 -2.37 0.19 3.42
CA ASP A 257 -2.61 -1.23 3.16
C ASP A 257 -2.42 -1.61 1.69
N ALA A 258 -2.57 -0.65 0.78
CA ALA A 258 -2.37 -0.87 -0.65
C ALA A 258 -0.92 -1.25 -0.98
N HIS A 259 -0.78 -2.25 -1.84
CA HIS A 259 0.50 -2.63 -2.43
C HIS A 259 1.14 -1.41 -3.12
N PRO A 260 2.48 -1.23 -3.11
CA PRO A 260 3.12 -0.03 -3.67
C PRO A 260 2.75 0.29 -5.13
N ILE A 261 2.51 -0.74 -5.94
CA ILE A 261 2.09 -0.61 -7.35
C ILE A 261 0.63 -0.12 -7.46
N ASP A 262 -0.22 -0.39 -6.46
CA ASP A 262 -1.64 -0.06 -6.43
C ASP A 262 -1.94 1.35 -5.93
N ARG A 263 -1.06 1.94 -5.11
CA ARG A 263 -1.29 3.25 -4.48
C ARG A 263 -1.65 4.35 -5.47
N GLY A 264 -1.01 4.36 -6.65
CA GLY A 264 -1.31 5.33 -7.69
C GLY A 264 -2.70 5.14 -8.32
N LEU A 265 -3.15 3.90 -8.45
CA LEU A 265 -4.49 3.58 -8.95
C LEU A 265 -5.56 3.87 -7.88
N LEU A 266 -5.30 3.48 -6.62
CA LEU A 266 -6.13 3.82 -5.47
C LEU A 266 -6.37 5.33 -5.38
N ALA A 267 -5.31 6.14 -5.49
CA ALA A 267 -5.43 7.59 -5.45
C ALA A 267 -6.33 8.14 -6.59
N LYS A 268 -6.24 7.58 -7.80
CA LYS A 268 -7.09 7.97 -8.93
C LYS A 268 -8.57 7.64 -8.67
N GLU A 269 -8.86 6.47 -8.12
CA GLU A 269 -10.24 6.08 -7.78
C GLU A 269 -10.83 6.99 -6.70
N TRP A 270 -10.06 7.28 -5.65
CA TRP A 270 -10.46 8.24 -4.63
C TRP A 270 -10.65 9.66 -5.19
N GLN A 271 -9.82 10.08 -6.15
CA GLN A 271 -9.99 11.37 -6.80
C GLN A 271 -11.28 11.46 -7.62
N LYS A 272 -11.72 10.36 -8.24
CA LYS A 272 -13.01 10.28 -8.97
C LYS A 272 -14.23 10.29 -8.06
N GLY A 273 -14.08 10.02 -6.77
CA GLY A 273 -15.19 9.86 -5.83
C GLY A 273 -15.36 8.44 -5.28
N ASN A 274 -14.68 7.46 -5.89
CA ASN A 274 -14.80 6.05 -5.52
C ASN A 274 -13.99 5.78 -4.25
N ARG A 275 -14.69 5.51 -3.13
CA ARG A 275 -14.08 5.32 -1.80
C ARG A 275 -13.66 3.87 -1.57
N VAL A 276 -12.87 3.33 -2.49
CA VAL A 276 -12.41 1.93 -2.47
C VAL A 276 -11.44 1.68 -1.30
N SER A 277 -11.59 0.55 -0.60
CA SER A 277 -10.71 0.16 0.50
C SER A 277 -9.44 -0.55 0.04
N SER A 278 -9.47 -1.19 -1.13
CA SER A 278 -8.34 -1.90 -1.73
C SER A 278 -8.51 -2.00 -3.25
N ILE A 279 -7.41 -2.24 -3.96
CA ILE A 279 -7.45 -2.56 -5.39
C ILE A 279 -7.47 -4.08 -5.53
N ASN A 280 -8.51 -4.62 -6.16
CA ASN A 280 -8.55 -6.04 -6.48
C ASN A 280 -7.63 -6.34 -7.67
N ARG A 281 -6.90 -7.45 -7.60
CA ARG A 281 -6.01 -7.91 -8.67
C ARG A 281 -6.48 -9.26 -9.23
N THR A 282 -6.33 -9.43 -10.54
CA THR A 282 -6.53 -10.72 -11.21
C THR A 282 -5.38 -11.67 -10.91
N ALA A 283 -5.49 -12.95 -11.31
CA ALA A 283 -4.41 -13.92 -11.16
C ALA A 283 -3.12 -13.53 -11.93
N SER A 284 -3.25 -12.77 -13.02
CA SER A 284 -2.11 -12.21 -13.77
C SER A 284 -1.55 -10.93 -13.16
N GLY A 285 -2.14 -10.43 -12.07
CA GLY A 285 -1.77 -9.18 -11.44
C GLY A 285 -2.30 -7.93 -12.17
N ALA A 286 -3.26 -8.05 -13.09
CA ALA A 286 -3.96 -6.87 -13.64
C ALA A 286 -4.98 -6.31 -12.63
N ASN A 287 -5.42 -5.06 -12.77
CA ASN A 287 -6.52 -4.53 -11.97
C ASN A 287 -7.81 -5.30 -12.30
N ALA A 288 -8.39 -5.99 -11.32
CA ALA A 288 -9.65 -6.72 -11.49
C ALA A 288 -10.88 -5.80 -11.45
N GLY A 289 -10.72 -4.56 -10.96
CA GLY A 289 -11.84 -3.65 -10.72
C GLY A 289 -12.55 -3.91 -9.38
N GLY A 290 -13.79 -3.47 -9.28
CA GLY A 290 -14.66 -3.63 -8.12
C GLY A 290 -14.56 -2.51 -7.10
N GLY A 291 -15.53 -2.45 -6.19
CA GLY A 291 -15.65 -1.39 -5.18
C GLY A 291 -16.22 -0.07 -5.71
N ILE A 292 -16.77 -0.09 -6.92
CA ILE A 292 -17.56 0.99 -7.51
C ILE A 292 -19.06 0.71 -7.38
N LEU A 293 -19.89 1.74 -7.54
CA LEU A 293 -21.34 1.58 -7.58
C LEU A 293 -21.74 0.85 -8.87
N THR A 294 -22.66 -0.12 -8.74
CA THR A 294 -23.25 -0.84 -9.86
C THR A 294 -24.77 -0.88 -9.73
N ASP A 295 -25.46 -1.34 -10.77
CA ASP A 295 -26.91 -1.61 -10.83
C ASP A 295 -27.45 -2.55 -9.74
N ARG A 296 -26.56 -3.14 -8.93
CA ARG A 296 -26.87 -3.93 -7.73
C ARG A 296 -27.34 -3.05 -6.56
N GLY A 297 -27.15 -1.74 -6.65
CA GLY A 297 -27.64 -0.74 -5.69
C GLY A 297 -26.59 -0.24 -4.71
N GLU A 298 -26.89 0.90 -4.07
CA GLU A 298 -26.04 1.50 -3.05
C GLU A 298 -25.86 0.58 -1.83
N GLY A 299 -24.63 0.48 -1.33
CA GLY A 299 -24.30 -0.36 -0.18
C GLY A 299 -24.16 -1.86 -0.47
N PHE A 300 -24.44 -2.32 -1.69
CA PHE A 300 -24.19 -3.71 -2.08
C PHE A 300 -22.69 -3.97 -2.22
N VAL A 301 -22.17 -4.94 -1.46
CA VAL A 301 -20.76 -5.35 -1.57
C VAL A 301 -20.61 -6.35 -2.71
N HIS A 302 -20.09 -5.88 -3.85
CA HIS A 302 -19.80 -6.75 -4.98
C HIS A 302 -18.47 -7.48 -4.80
N ASP A 303 -18.54 -8.81 -4.72
CA ASP A 303 -17.42 -9.73 -4.56
C ASP A 303 -17.48 -10.89 -5.57
N LYS A 304 -16.48 -11.78 -5.52
CA LYS A 304 -16.39 -12.95 -6.41
C LYS A 304 -17.62 -13.87 -6.31
N ALA A 305 -18.26 -13.95 -5.15
CA ALA A 305 -19.45 -14.78 -4.95
C ALA A 305 -20.68 -14.16 -5.63
N SER A 306 -20.85 -12.85 -5.53
CA SER A 306 -21.91 -12.13 -6.23
C SER A 306 -21.71 -12.16 -7.75
N LEU A 307 -20.47 -12.00 -8.25
CA LEU A 307 -20.15 -12.20 -9.68
C LEU A 307 -20.50 -13.63 -10.13
N ALA A 308 -20.15 -14.65 -9.35
CA ALA A 308 -20.51 -16.03 -9.65
C ALA A 308 -22.03 -16.21 -9.75
N ARG A 309 -22.81 -15.60 -8.84
CA ARG A 309 -24.28 -15.61 -8.94
C ARG A 309 -24.77 -14.93 -10.21
N ASP A 310 -24.23 -13.78 -10.59
CA ASP A 310 -24.63 -13.07 -11.81
C ASP A 310 -24.30 -13.89 -13.09
N VAL A 311 -23.13 -14.55 -13.14
CA VAL A 311 -22.76 -15.46 -14.25
C VAL A 311 -23.71 -16.66 -14.30
N ALA A 312 -24.02 -17.27 -13.15
CA ALA A 312 -24.96 -18.38 -13.07
C ALA A 312 -26.40 -17.98 -13.47
N MET A 313 -26.84 -16.78 -13.12
CA MET A 313 -28.08 -16.20 -13.63
C MET A 313 -28.06 -16.10 -15.16
N GLY A 314 -26.97 -15.63 -15.76
CA GLY A 314 -26.81 -15.62 -17.22
C GLY A 314 -26.87 -17.00 -17.87
N VAL A 315 -26.29 -18.02 -17.22
CA VAL A 315 -26.39 -19.41 -17.69
C VAL A 315 -27.83 -19.92 -17.62
N LEU A 316 -28.54 -19.65 -16.52
CA LEU A 316 -29.95 -20.01 -16.38
C LEU A 316 -30.81 -19.28 -17.42
N ALA A 317 -30.51 -18.00 -17.67
CA ALA A 317 -31.22 -17.13 -18.60
C ALA A 317 -31.16 -17.61 -20.07
N ARG A 318 -30.23 -18.52 -20.41
CA ARG A 318 -30.19 -19.17 -21.74
C ARG A 318 -31.38 -20.09 -22.01
N SER A 319 -32.06 -20.53 -20.95
CA SER A 319 -33.15 -21.52 -21.01
C SER A 319 -34.50 -20.96 -20.60
N MET A 320 -34.53 -19.75 -20.04
CA MET A 320 -35.74 -19.08 -19.57
C MET A 320 -35.50 -17.59 -19.31
N ASP A 321 -36.56 -16.79 -19.27
CA ASP A 321 -36.48 -15.38 -18.92
C ASP A 321 -36.52 -15.19 -17.40
N LEU A 322 -35.77 -14.20 -16.90
CA LEU A 322 -35.57 -13.94 -15.47
C LEU A 322 -35.66 -12.44 -15.19
N ASP A 323 -36.35 -12.04 -14.13
CA ASP A 323 -36.15 -10.69 -13.60
C ASP A 323 -34.84 -10.66 -12.80
N ILE A 324 -33.81 -10.02 -13.36
CA ILE A 324 -32.46 -10.02 -12.79
C ILE A 324 -32.34 -9.15 -11.53
N HIS A 325 -33.28 -8.22 -11.32
CA HIS A 325 -33.30 -7.36 -10.13
C HIS A 325 -34.23 -7.89 -9.05
N ASN A 326 -35.24 -8.69 -9.43
CA ASN A 326 -36.19 -9.31 -8.51
C ASN A 326 -36.32 -10.83 -8.76
N LEU A 327 -35.25 -11.58 -8.51
CA LEU A 327 -35.18 -13.00 -8.82
C LEU A 327 -36.10 -13.83 -7.89
N HIS A 328 -37.04 -14.58 -8.48
CA HIS A 328 -37.93 -15.47 -7.73
C HIS A 328 -37.14 -16.55 -6.95
N GLN A 329 -37.61 -16.94 -5.76
CA GLN A 329 -36.89 -17.85 -4.86
C GLN A 329 -36.54 -19.20 -5.50
N ALA A 330 -37.41 -19.73 -6.36
CA ALA A 330 -37.16 -20.97 -7.10
C ALA A 330 -35.97 -20.84 -8.06
N HIS A 331 -35.81 -19.71 -8.74
CA HIS A 331 -34.70 -19.46 -9.66
C HIS A 331 -33.40 -19.20 -8.88
N SER A 332 -33.50 -18.52 -7.73
CA SER A 332 -32.36 -18.33 -6.82
C SER A 332 -31.73 -19.67 -6.40
N LYS A 333 -32.55 -20.67 -6.02
CA LYS A 333 -32.05 -22.02 -5.72
C LYS A 333 -31.33 -22.66 -6.90
N ARG A 334 -31.86 -22.52 -8.12
CA ARG A 334 -31.23 -23.08 -9.32
C ARG A 334 -29.92 -22.36 -9.68
N VAL A 335 -29.82 -21.06 -9.42
CA VAL A 335 -28.57 -20.31 -9.53
C VAL A 335 -27.54 -20.86 -8.55
N ASP A 336 -27.91 -21.09 -7.29
CA ASP A 336 -27.02 -21.67 -6.29
C ASP A 336 -26.58 -23.09 -6.69
N GLU A 337 -27.48 -23.90 -7.26
CA GLU A 337 -27.15 -25.22 -7.81
C GLU A 337 -26.14 -25.13 -8.95
N ILE A 338 -26.30 -24.19 -9.90
CA ILE A 338 -25.34 -23.96 -11.00
C ILE A 338 -23.95 -23.58 -10.46
N VAL A 339 -23.91 -22.70 -9.46
CA VAL A 339 -22.66 -22.29 -8.80
C VAL A 339 -21.99 -23.48 -8.10
N ALA A 340 -22.77 -24.30 -7.39
CA ALA A 340 -22.28 -25.49 -6.69
C ALA A 340 -21.77 -26.57 -7.66
N ASP A 341 -22.47 -26.77 -8.78
CA ASP A 341 -22.09 -27.73 -9.81
C ASP A 341 -20.77 -27.37 -10.49
N ASN A 342 -20.51 -26.08 -10.67
CA ASN A 342 -19.25 -25.53 -11.19
C ASN A 342 -18.79 -26.17 -12.53
N LYS A 343 -19.73 -26.39 -13.45
CA LYS A 343 -19.51 -27.02 -14.76
C LYS A 343 -19.64 -26.01 -15.92
N PRO A 344 -19.14 -26.32 -17.12
CA PRO A 344 -19.37 -25.49 -18.30
C PRO A 344 -20.87 -25.38 -18.64
N PRO A 345 -21.35 -24.21 -19.08
CA PRO A 345 -20.58 -23.01 -19.41
C PRO A 345 -20.16 -22.14 -18.22
N PHE A 346 -20.77 -22.32 -17.04
CA PHE A 346 -20.58 -21.44 -15.88
C PHE A 346 -19.11 -21.23 -15.48
N ASP A 347 -18.35 -22.31 -15.28
CA ASP A 347 -16.98 -22.19 -14.78
C ASP A 347 -16.04 -21.46 -15.76
N VAL A 348 -16.27 -21.64 -17.07
CA VAL A 348 -15.48 -20.99 -18.13
C VAL A 348 -15.77 -19.49 -18.17
N PHE A 349 -17.04 -19.08 -18.13
CA PHE A 349 -17.39 -17.66 -18.10
C PHE A 349 -16.95 -17.00 -16.79
N CYS A 350 -17.18 -17.65 -15.65
CA CYS A 350 -16.78 -17.12 -14.35
C CYS A 350 -15.25 -16.90 -14.29
N LYS A 351 -14.46 -17.86 -14.76
CA LYS A 351 -13.00 -17.70 -14.90
C LYS A 351 -12.61 -16.59 -15.87
N ALA A 352 -13.37 -16.39 -16.95
CA ALA A 352 -13.09 -15.32 -17.91
C ALA A 352 -13.25 -13.94 -17.26
N PHE A 353 -14.37 -13.69 -16.57
CA PHE A 353 -14.59 -12.45 -15.82
C PHE A 353 -13.55 -12.24 -14.71
N LEU A 354 -13.22 -13.28 -13.94
CA LEU A 354 -12.25 -13.15 -12.84
C LEU A 354 -10.82 -12.87 -13.31
N ASN A 355 -10.46 -13.25 -14.53
CA ASN A 355 -9.12 -13.08 -15.08
C ASN A 355 -8.98 -11.86 -15.98
N MET A 356 -10.09 -11.29 -16.47
CA MET A 356 -10.04 -10.10 -17.31
C MET A 356 -9.84 -8.82 -16.47
N PRO A 357 -9.07 -7.84 -16.98
CA PRO A 357 -8.99 -6.54 -16.34
C PRO A 357 -10.38 -5.89 -16.24
N GLY A 358 -10.69 -5.30 -15.09
CA GLY A 358 -11.99 -4.66 -14.84
C GLY A 358 -13.19 -5.61 -14.81
N GLY A 359 -12.98 -6.94 -14.78
CA GLY A 359 -14.08 -7.91 -14.79
C GLY A 359 -15.04 -7.82 -13.59
N MET A 360 -14.62 -7.17 -12.51
CA MET A 360 -15.42 -6.89 -11.31
C MET A 360 -16.13 -5.52 -11.34
N ASP A 361 -15.94 -4.70 -12.38
CA ASP A 361 -16.59 -3.40 -12.48
C ASP A 361 -18.01 -3.49 -13.08
N TYR A 362 -18.25 -4.49 -13.93
CA TYR A 362 -19.47 -4.61 -14.72
C TYR A 362 -20.77 -4.75 -13.91
N SER A 363 -21.84 -4.15 -14.42
CA SER A 363 -23.21 -4.30 -13.92
C SER A 363 -23.66 -5.77 -13.94
N ARG A 364 -24.65 -6.11 -13.11
CA ARG A 364 -25.33 -7.41 -13.19
C ARG A 364 -25.97 -7.56 -14.56
N ALA A 365 -26.60 -6.53 -15.08
CA ALA A 365 -27.26 -6.55 -16.39
C ALA A 365 -26.32 -7.03 -17.51
N ILE A 366 -25.14 -6.41 -17.66
CA ILE A 366 -24.25 -6.77 -18.76
C ILE A 366 -23.57 -8.13 -18.54
N VAL A 367 -23.28 -8.52 -17.29
CA VAL A 367 -22.78 -9.87 -16.98
C VAL A 367 -23.81 -10.92 -17.37
N VAL A 368 -25.08 -10.75 -16.99
CA VAL A 368 -26.15 -11.69 -17.31
C VAL A 368 -26.41 -11.73 -18.82
N ALA A 369 -26.58 -10.57 -19.46
CA ALA A 369 -26.86 -10.47 -20.90
C ALA A 369 -25.74 -11.08 -21.76
N SER A 370 -24.48 -10.76 -21.45
CA SER A 370 -23.33 -11.30 -22.20
C SER A 370 -23.24 -12.82 -22.11
N VAL A 371 -23.48 -13.41 -20.93
CA VAL A 371 -23.50 -14.87 -20.76
C VAL A 371 -24.72 -15.49 -21.44
N LYS A 372 -25.89 -14.86 -21.35
CA LYS A 372 -27.14 -15.33 -21.97
C LYS A 372 -27.00 -15.42 -23.50
N GLU A 373 -26.52 -14.36 -24.13
CA GLU A 373 -26.44 -14.23 -25.59
C GLU A 373 -25.19 -14.87 -26.21
N ALA A 374 -24.31 -15.46 -25.39
CA ALA A 374 -23.09 -16.03 -25.93
C ALA A 374 -23.39 -17.26 -26.82
N PRO A 375 -22.67 -17.42 -27.95
CA PRO A 375 -22.87 -18.54 -28.85
C PRO A 375 -22.81 -19.91 -28.15
N ILE A 376 -23.75 -20.79 -28.46
CA ILE A 376 -23.84 -22.14 -27.86
C ILE A 376 -22.55 -22.91 -28.17
N GLY A 377 -21.90 -23.46 -27.13
CA GLY A 377 -20.67 -24.25 -27.27
C GLY A 377 -19.38 -23.42 -27.32
N ILE A 378 -19.46 -22.09 -27.19
CA ILE A 378 -18.27 -21.21 -27.11
C ILE A 378 -17.35 -21.57 -25.94
N GLU A 379 -17.93 -22.10 -24.84
CA GLU A 379 -17.22 -22.56 -23.65
C GLU A 379 -16.24 -23.71 -23.91
N ALA A 380 -16.36 -24.41 -25.05
CA ALA A 380 -15.43 -25.48 -25.43
C ALA A 380 -14.01 -24.95 -25.68
N ILE A 381 -13.84 -23.66 -25.97
CA ILE A 381 -12.56 -22.99 -26.19
C ILE A 381 -12.52 -21.70 -25.34
N PRO A 382 -11.90 -21.72 -24.14
CA PRO A 382 -11.88 -20.56 -23.24
C PRO A 382 -11.40 -19.25 -23.88
N ALA A 383 -10.42 -19.31 -24.79
CA ALA A 383 -9.94 -18.13 -25.50
C ALA A 383 -11.03 -17.44 -26.33
N ARG A 384 -11.98 -18.19 -26.91
CA ARG A 384 -13.11 -17.62 -27.66
C ARG A 384 -14.11 -16.94 -26.74
N VAL A 385 -14.30 -17.45 -25.52
CA VAL A 385 -15.13 -16.79 -24.51
C VAL A 385 -14.54 -15.42 -24.17
N THR A 386 -13.24 -15.34 -23.90
CA THR A 386 -12.57 -14.05 -23.62
C THR A 386 -12.67 -13.09 -24.81
N GLU A 387 -12.45 -13.58 -26.04
CA GLU A 387 -12.56 -12.77 -27.26
C GLU A 387 -13.99 -12.23 -27.48
N TYR A 388 -15.00 -13.06 -27.21
CA TYR A 388 -16.39 -12.66 -27.25
C TYR A 388 -16.71 -11.61 -26.17
N LEU A 389 -16.34 -11.87 -24.92
CA LEU A 389 -16.56 -10.93 -23.82
C LEU A 389 -15.93 -9.56 -24.09
N ASN A 390 -14.71 -9.52 -24.62
CA ASN A 390 -14.06 -8.27 -25.01
C ASN A 390 -14.81 -7.47 -26.10
N ARG A 391 -15.68 -8.12 -26.90
CA ARG A 391 -16.52 -7.45 -27.89
C ARG A 391 -17.82 -6.91 -27.32
N VAL A 392 -18.47 -7.67 -26.43
CA VAL A 392 -19.81 -7.33 -25.90
C VAL A 392 -19.79 -6.50 -24.63
N LEU A 393 -18.71 -6.52 -23.86
CA LEU A 393 -18.61 -5.79 -22.60
C LEU A 393 -18.25 -4.32 -22.87
N THR A 394 -19.20 -3.58 -23.44
CA THR A 394 -19.04 -2.18 -23.87
C THR A 394 -19.55 -1.16 -22.85
N GLU A 395 -20.07 -1.60 -21.71
CA GLU A 395 -20.64 -0.73 -20.68
C GLU A 395 -19.58 0.16 -20.04
N THR A 396 -19.93 1.44 -19.93
CA THR A 396 -19.11 2.47 -19.26
C THR A 396 -19.74 3.02 -17.99
N ASP A 397 -21.07 3.00 -17.87
CA ASP A 397 -21.79 3.32 -16.64
C ASP A 397 -22.33 2.03 -16.03
N HIS A 398 -21.67 1.57 -14.97
CA HIS A 398 -22.00 0.32 -14.29
C HIS A 398 -23.18 0.48 -13.32
N ALA A 399 -23.47 1.71 -12.88
CA ALA A 399 -24.56 2.02 -11.96
C ALA A 399 -25.90 2.12 -12.69
N ASN A 400 -25.89 2.65 -13.92
CA ASN A 400 -27.06 2.81 -14.77
C ASN A 400 -26.79 2.15 -16.14
N PRO A 401 -26.87 0.81 -16.23
CA PRO A 401 -26.69 0.09 -17.49
C PRO A 401 -27.73 0.51 -18.52
N ASP A 402 -27.37 0.42 -19.80
CA ASP A 402 -28.27 0.73 -20.91
C ASP A 402 -29.57 -0.10 -20.79
N PRO A 403 -30.76 0.52 -20.88
CA PRO A 403 -32.04 -0.18 -20.83
C PRO A 403 -32.14 -1.38 -21.79
N LEU A 404 -31.51 -1.30 -22.96
CA LEU A 404 -31.45 -2.42 -23.91
C LEU A 404 -30.71 -3.63 -23.30
N ILE A 405 -29.59 -3.41 -22.62
CA ILE A 405 -28.83 -4.48 -21.96
C ILE A 405 -29.66 -5.10 -20.83
N VAL A 406 -30.38 -4.28 -20.07
CA VAL A 406 -31.29 -4.75 -19.01
C VAL A 406 -32.41 -5.61 -19.60
N ASP A 407 -33.00 -5.19 -20.72
CA ASP A 407 -34.08 -5.92 -21.38
C ASP A 407 -33.60 -7.23 -22.00
N ILE A 408 -32.39 -7.27 -22.59
CA ILE A 408 -31.76 -8.50 -23.08
C ILE A 408 -31.55 -9.46 -21.92
N ALA A 409 -30.91 -8.99 -20.84
CA ALA A 409 -30.66 -9.78 -19.64
C ALA A 409 -31.96 -10.36 -19.06
N CYS A 410 -33.02 -9.54 -19.00
CA CYS A 410 -34.32 -9.95 -18.50
C CYS A 410 -35.14 -10.81 -19.48
N GLY A 411 -34.76 -10.86 -20.76
CA GLY A 411 -35.52 -11.57 -21.81
C GLY A 411 -36.76 -10.85 -22.30
N ARG A 412 -36.85 -9.54 -22.08
CA ARG A 412 -37.93 -8.71 -22.62
C ARG A 412 -37.74 -8.41 -24.12
N THR A 413 -36.53 -8.63 -24.64
CA THR A 413 -36.17 -8.48 -26.05
C THR A 413 -35.27 -9.62 -26.51
N SER A 414 -35.26 -9.86 -27.82
CA SER A 414 -34.37 -10.81 -28.50
C SER A 414 -33.34 -10.10 -29.40
N GLN A 415 -33.14 -8.80 -29.19
CA GLN A 415 -32.08 -8.06 -29.88
C GLN A 415 -30.70 -8.58 -29.45
N PRO A 416 -29.73 -8.65 -30.37
CA PRO A 416 -28.39 -9.12 -30.04
C PRO A 416 -27.65 -8.12 -29.14
N MET A 417 -26.66 -8.62 -28.39
CA MET A 417 -25.76 -7.76 -27.62
C MET A 417 -25.10 -6.69 -28.51
N PRO A 418 -25.06 -5.41 -28.08
CA PRO A 418 -24.20 -4.41 -28.67
C PRO A 418 -22.73 -4.87 -28.69
N MET A 419 -22.01 -4.50 -29.75
CA MET A 419 -20.63 -4.94 -29.99
C MET A 419 -19.75 -3.74 -30.31
N THR A 420 -18.50 -3.75 -29.85
CA THR A 420 -17.48 -2.78 -30.26
C THR A 420 -17.21 -2.89 -31.77
N GLY A 421 -17.42 -1.80 -32.52
CA GLY A 421 -17.15 -1.71 -33.96
C GLY A 421 -18.33 -2.03 -34.89
N SER A 422 -19.54 -2.25 -34.35
CA SER A 422 -20.76 -2.19 -35.17
C SER A 422 -21.12 -0.73 -35.42
N ALA A 423 -20.67 -0.17 -36.55
CA ALA A 423 -21.06 1.15 -37.00
C ALA A 423 -22.58 1.23 -37.15
N ASN A 424 -23.23 1.90 -36.20
CA ASN A 424 -24.35 2.80 -36.40
C ASN A 424 -24.04 4.05 -35.56
N ASP A 425 -22.91 4.70 -35.85
CA ASP A 425 -22.63 6.07 -35.43
C ASP A 425 -23.44 7.00 -36.33
N ASP A 426 -24.75 7.02 -36.14
CA ASP A 426 -25.66 7.99 -36.74
C ASP A 426 -26.79 8.27 -35.75
N GLU A 427 -26.43 8.84 -34.59
CA GLU A 427 -27.23 9.87 -33.95
C GLU A 427 -26.28 10.85 -33.23
N GLU A 428 -25.99 11.92 -33.96
CA GLU A 428 -25.49 13.17 -33.42
C GLU A 428 -26.46 13.64 -32.31
N LYS A 429 -25.99 13.58 -31.07
CA LYS A 429 -26.62 14.14 -29.88
C LYS A 429 -27.03 15.61 -30.10
N PRO A 430 -28.29 16.01 -29.82
CA PRO A 430 -28.56 17.38 -29.43
C PRO A 430 -28.63 17.49 -27.89
N GLN A 431 -27.88 18.44 -27.36
CA GLN A 431 -27.96 18.91 -25.98
C GLN A 431 -29.34 19.54 -25.67
N PRO A 432 -29.75 19.60 -24.39
CA PRO A 432 -31.05 20.12 -23.99
C PRO A 432 -31.06 21.65 -23.97
N ALA A 433 -32.13 22.26 -24.50
CA ALA A 433 -32.44 23.67 -24.29
C ALA A 433 -33.95 23.86 -24.11
N GLY A 434 -34.34 24.36 -22.92
CA GLY A 434 -35.41 25.34 -22.72
C GLY A 434 -36.89 24.91 -22.79
N GLU A 435 -37.47 24.65 -21.62
CA GLU A 435 -38.79 25.12 -21.11
C GLU A 435 -39.78 25.85 -22.06
N LEU A 436 -40.99 25.27 -22.26
CA LEU A 436 -42.31 25.76 -21.77
C LEU A 436 -43.51 25.30 -22.63
N ALA A 437 -44.48 24.71 -21.92
CA ALA A 437 -45.94 24.85 -22.02
C ALA A 437 -46.79 24.27 -23.19
N ASP A 438 -47.89 23.67 -22.75
CA ASP A 438 -49.22 23.43 -23.35
C ASP A 438 -49.44 22.34 -24.42
N GLU A 439 -50.02 21.23 -23.93
CA GLU A 439 -51.15 20.51 -24.57
C GLU A 439 -52.38 21.45 -24.70
N PRO A 440 -53.42 21.16 -25.54
CA PRO A 440 -53.93 19.82 -25.85
C PRO A 440 -54.46 19.59 -27.29
N ALA A 441 -54.92 18.34 -27.49
CA ALA A 441 -56.07 17.90 -28.29
C ALA A 441 -55.79 17.03 -29.53
N THR A 442 -55.94 15.72 -29.31
CA THR A 442 -56.47 14.65 -30.19
C THR A 442 -57.82 15.04 -30.87
N PRO A 443 -58.27 14.38 -31.97
CA PRO A 443 -58.74 12.99 -31.90
C PRO A 443 -58.65 12.06 -33.14
N GLU A 444 -58.76 10.76 -32.82
CA GLU A 444 -59.50 9.66 -33.49
C GLU A 444 -59.12 9.09 -34.87
N ALA A 445 -58.78 7.78 -34.83
CA ALA A 445 -59.47 6.69 -35.54
C ALA A 445 -59.05 5.38 -34.83
N VAL A 446 -59.81 4.80 -33.89
CA VAL A 446 -61.02 3.96 -34.01
C VAL A 446 -60.87 2.79 -34.98
N GLU A 447 -60.66 1.59 -34.41
CA GLU A 447 -61.58 0.46 -34.62
C GLU A 447 -61.77 -0.28 -33.27
N GLN A 448 -63.04 -0.33 -32.86
CA GLN A 448 -63.64 -1.14 -31.78
C GLN A 448 -63.93 -2.55 -32.36
N ASP A 449 -64.41 -3.60 -31.69
CA ASP A 449 -65.13 -3.83 -30.44
C ASP A 449 -65.27 -5.37 -30.30
N THR A 450 -65.20 -6.03 -29.15
CA THR A 450 -66.32 -6.49 -28.27
C THR A 450 -65.81 -7.79 -27.59
N THR A 451 -66.10 -8.23 -26.36
CA THR A 451 -67.11 -7.89 -25.34
C THR A 451 -66.70 -8.52 -23.99
N GLU A 452 -66.71 -7.70 -22.93
CA GLU A 452 -67.24 -7.84 -21.55
C GLU A 452 -67.22 -9.12 -20.65
N HIS A 453 -66.72 -8.87 -19.42
CA HIS A 453 -67.23 -9.20 -18.06
C HIS A 453 -66.84 -10.50 -17.26
N HIS A 454 -66.09 -10.25 -16.17
CA HIS A 454 -65.76 -10.99 -14.90
C HIS A 454 -66.93 -11.73 -14.18
N PRO A 455 -66.79 -12.52 -13.06
CA PRO A 455 -65.62 -12.91 -12.22
C PRO A 455 -65.51 -14.41 -11.74
N ASP A 456 -64.39 -14.74 -11.06
CA ASP A 456 -63.86 -15.97 -10.36
C ASP A 456 -64.85 -16.95 -9.62
N PRO A 457 -64.50 -18.23 -9.26
CA PRO A 457 -63.22 -18.69 -8.63
C PRO A 457 -62.63 -20.10 -8.97
N GLN A 458 -61.29 -20.22 -9.01
CA GLN A 458 -60.34 -21.32 -8.57
C GLN A 458 -60.61 -22.83 -8.83
N PRO A 459 -59.61 -23.75 -8.73
CA PRO A 459 -58.21 -23.76 -9.18
C PRO A 459 -57.85 -25.07 -9.94
N LEU A 460 -56.77 -25.13 -10.73
CA LEU A 460 -56.10 -26.41 -10.98
C LEU A 460 -54.65 -26.23 -11.45
N GLU A 461 -53.78 -26.82 -10.65
CA GLU A 461 -52.39 -27.19 -10.91
C GLU A 461 -52.20 -27.68 -12.35
N ASN A 462 -51.19 -27.15 -13.04
CA ASN A 462 -50.34 -27.90 -13.97
C ASN A 462 -49.15 -27.02 -14.36
N GLU A 463 -47.98 -27.37 -13.83
CA GLU A 463 -46.67 -26.94 -14.34
C GLU A 463 -46.51 -27.32 -15.82
N PRO A 464 -45.85 -26.49 -16.67
CA PRO A 464 -45.31 -26.97 -17.94
C PRO A 464 -43.97 -27.68 -17.71
N PRO A 465 -43.61 -28.72 -18.48
CA PRO A 465 -42.43 -29.53 -18.19
C PRO A 465 -41.14 -28.83 -18.63
N VAL A 466 -40.37 -28.35 -17.65
CA VAL A 466 -39.01 -27.77 -17.78
C VAL A 466 -37.98 -28.75 -18.40
N SER A 467 -38.35 -30.02 -18.61
CA SER A 467 -37.50 -31.12 -19.07
C SER A 467 -37.10 -31.07 -20.56
N GLN A 468 -37.96 -30.55 -21.45
CA GLN A 468 -37.72 -30.65 -22.90
C GLN A 468 -36.60 -29.71 -23.42
N THR A 469 -36.45 -28.53 -22.82
CA THR A 469 -35.45 -27.54 -23.26
C THR A 469 -34.04 -27.86 -22.76
N GLU A 470 -33.92 -28.38 -21.54
CA GLU A 470 -32.62 -28.82 -20.99
C GLU A 470 -32.09 -30.08 -21.72
N ALA A 471 -32.98 -31.00 -22.05
CA ALA A 471 -32.64 -32.16 -22.90
C ALA A 471 -32.17 -31.73 -24.30
N GLY A 472 -32.80 -30.71 -24.89
CA GLY A 472 -32.38 -30.13 -26.17
C GLY A 472 -30.97 -29.57 -26.14
N TYR A 473 -30.64 -28.79 -25.10
CA TYR A 473 -29.30 -28.24 -24.90
C TYR A 473 -28.22 -29.30 -24.65
N GLN A 474 -28.53 -30.34 -23.86
CA GLN A 474 -27.60 -31.45 -23.64
C GLN A 474 -27.37 -32.27 -24.91
N LYS A 475 -28.40 -32.45 -25.74
CA LYS A 475 -28.31 -33.16 -27.02
C LYS A 475 -27.37 -32.46 -28.00
N ILE A 476 -27.50 -31.14 -28.15
CA ILE A 476 -26.62 -30.35 -29.04
C ILE A 476 -25.17 -30.39 -28.56
N ARG A 477 -24.92 -30.34 -27.24
CA ARG A 477 -23.56 -30.49 -26.69
C ARG A 477 -22.95 -31.87 -26.95
N ALA A 478 -23.73 -32.93 -26.79
CA ALA A 478 -23.29 -34.29 -27.08
C ALA A 478 -22.93 -34.45 -28.56
N GLU A 479 -23.76 -33.89 -29.45
CA GLU A 479 -23.55 -33.93 -30.90
C GLU A 479 -22.28 -33.17 -31.32
N LEU A 480 -21.99 -32.01 -30.71
CA LEU A 480 -20.75 -31.27 -30.92
C LEU A 480 -19.50 -32.04 -30.44
N HIS A 481 -19.60 -32.72 -29.30
CA HIS A 481 -18.51 -33.53 -28.76
C HIS A 481 -18.20 -34.76 -29.63
N GLU A 482 -19.23 -35.40 -30.20
CA GLU A 482 -19.05 -36.49 -31.16
C GLU A 482 -18.49 -35.98 -32.49
N ALA A 483 -18.94 -34.83 -32.99
CA ALA A 483 -18.37 -34.21 -34.18
C ALA A 483 -16.86 -33.91 -34.02
N ARG A 484 -16.41 -33.58 -32.81
CA ARG A 484 -15.00 -33.32 -32.49
C ARG A 484 -14.13 -34.59 -32.48
N LYS A 485 -14.68 -35.77 -32.18
CA LYS A 485 -13.94 -37.05 -32.25
C LYS A 485 -13.53 -37.41 -33.68
N ASN A 486 -14.24 -36.88 -34.68
CA ASN A 486 -13.99 -37.12 -36.10
C ASN A 486 -13.03 -36.11 -36.75
N ILE A 487 -12.50 -35.15 -35.98
CA ILE A 487 -11.47 -34.21 -36.45
C ILE A 487 -10.09 -34.78 -36.06
N PRO A 488 -9.16 -35.00 -37.00
CA PRO A 488 -7.82 -35.48 -36.68
C PRO A 488 -7.11 -34.52 -35.70
N PRO A 489 -6.37 -35.02 -34.69
CA PRO A 489 -5.68 -34.17 -33.74
C PRO A 489 -4.64 -33.31 -34.46
N LYS A 490 -4.82 -31.99 -34.41
CA LYS A 490 -3.80 -31.03 -34.87
C LYS A 490 -2.65 -31.06 -33.85
N ASN A 491 -1.51 -31.60 -34.27
CA ASN A 491 -0.31 -31.72 -33.47
C ASN A 491 0.17 -30.32 -33.01
N PRO A 492 0.40 -30.05 -31.71
CA PRO A 492 0.73 -28.70 -31.21
C PRO A 492 2.15 -28.21 -31.55
N VAL A 493 2.95 -28.97 -32.29
CA VAL A 493 4.38 -28.71 -32.50
C VAL A 493 4.66 -27.67 -33.60
N ASP A 494 3.67 -27.29 -34.41
CA ASP A 494 3.91 -26.46 -35.61
C ASP A 494 3.57 -24.96 -35.43
N PHE A 495 2.58 -24.62 -34.59
CA PHE A 495 2.19 -23.21 -34.39
C PHE A 495 3.25 -22.39 -33.66
N GLY A 496 3.94 -22.97 -32.68
CA GLY A 496 5.01 -22.28 -31.96
C GLY A 496 6.20 -21.94 -32.84
N LYS A 497 6.57 -22.85 -33.75
CA LYS A 497 7.65 -22.64 -34.72
C LYS A 497 7.29 -21.59 -35.77
N GLN A 498 6.06 -21.63 -36.29
CA GLN A 498 5.57 -20.65 -37.26
C GLN A 498 5.51 -19.23 -36.66
N LEU A 499 5.10 -19.11 -35.38
CA LEU A 499 5.04 -17.81 -34.70
C LEU A 499 6.44 -17.26 -34.37
N ALA A 500 7.38 -18.12 -33.97
CA ALA A 500 8.76 -17.73 -33.73
C ALA A 500 9.51 -17.37 -35.03
N ALA A 501 9.23 -18.07 -36.14
CA ALA A 501 9.77 -17.74 -37.46
C ALA A 501 9.22 -16.40 -37.98
N ALA A 502 7.92 -16.14 -37.81
CA ALA A 502 7.29 -14.87 -38.20
C ALA A 502 7.83 -13.66 -37.40
N ARG A 503 8.32 -13.89 -36.18
CA ARG A 503 8.97 -12.87 -35.33
C ARG A 503 10.48 -12.75 -35.57
N GLY A 504 11.05 -13.58 -36.44
CA GLY A 504 12.50 -13.63 -36.70
C GLY A 504 13.33 -14.28 -35.59
N GLU A 505 12.69 -14.88 -34.58
CA GLU A 505 13.32 -15.52 -33.42
C GLU A 505 13.75 -16.97 -33.72
N TYR A 506 13.21 -17.58 -34.77
CA TYR A 506 13.54 -18.93 -35.20
C TYR A 506 14.02 -18.97 -36.64
N VAL A 507 15.26 -19.42 -36.84
CA VAL A 507 15.82 -19.75 -38.16
C VAL A 507 16.19 -21.23 -38.14
N GLU A 508 15.64 -21.97 -39.09
CA GLU A 508 15.81 -23.43 -39.19
C GLU A 508 17.30 -23.76 -39.40
N GLY A 509 17.87 -24.56 -38.49
CA GLY A 509 19.30 -24.94 -38.49
C GLY A 509 20.25 -23.97 -37.77
N ILE A 510 19.76 -22.96 -37.05
CA ILE A 510 20.58 -22.07 -36.19
C ILE A 510 20.04 -22.00 -34.76
N SER A 511 18.71 -22.01 -34.61
CA SER A 511 18.03 -21.91 -33.31
C SER A 511 17.95 -23.25 -32.55
N ASP A 512 18.62 -24.30 -33.01
CA ASP A 512 18.76 -25.56 -32.26
C ASP A 512 19.92 -25.41 -31.26
N PRO A 513 19.66 -25.45 -29.93
CA PRO A 513 20.71 -25.35 -28.91
C PRO A 513 21.73 -26.50 -28.92
N ASN A 514 21.44 -27.56 -29.67
CA ASN A 514 22.33 -28.70 -29.88
C ASN A 514 23.07 -28.64 -31.23
N ASP A 515 22.91 -27.56 -32.01
CA ASP A 515 23.64 -27.39 -33.26
C ASP A 515 25.15 -27.21 -32.99
N PRO A 516 26.03 -27.95 -33.68
CA PRO A 516 27.48 -27.90 -33.48
C PRO A 516 28.13 -26.53 -33.75
N LYS A 517 27.40 -25.56 -34.30
CA LYS A 517 27.86 -24.16 -34.47
C LYS A 517 27.76 -23.32 -33.19
N TRP A 518 27.08 -23.80 -32.14
CA TRP A 518 27.03 -23.10 -30.85
C TRP A 518 28.32 -23.29 -30.05
N VAL A 519 28.98 -22.18 -29.72
CA VAL A 519 30.09 -22.16 -28.76
C VAL A 519 29.49 -22.11 -27.34
N ARG A 520 29.93 -22.99 -26.45
CA ARG A 520 29.50 -23.01 -25.05
C ARG A 520 30.65 -22.54 -24.16
N ASP A 521 30.43 -21.45 -23.41
CA ASP A 521 31.37 -20.95 -22.42
C ASP A 521 30.98 -21.45 -21.02
N ASP A 522 31.82 -22.31 -20.43
CA ASP A 522 31.62 -22.88 -19.11
C ASP A 522 32.10 -21.91 -18.01
N TYR A 523 31.22 -21.03 -17.53
CA TYR A 523 31.48 -20.21 -16.34
C TYR A 523 31.12 -20.97 -15.05
N SER A 524 32.11 -21.59 -14.41
CA SER A 524 32.02 -22.09 -13.04
C SER A 524 32.47 -21.02 -12.05
N ALA A 525 31.56 -20.53 -11.20
CA ALA A 525 31.87 -19.63 -10.10
C ALA A 525 32.67 -20.36 -9.00
N SER A 526 33.93 -19.96 -8.82
CA SER A 526 34.75 -20.33 -7.65
C SER A 526 35.15 -19.05 -6.91
N ASN A 527 34.51 -18.82 -5.77
CA ASN A 527 34.99 -17.87 -4.75
C ASN A 527 35.83 -18.65 -3.74
N GLN A 528 37.17 -18.54 -3.82
CA GLN A 528 38.09 -18.75 -2.70
C GLN A 528 39.33 -17.85 -2.85
N GLY A 529 39.55 -16.98 -1.87
CA GLY A 529 40.84 -16.88 -1.18
C GLY A 529 41.97 -16.01 -1.76
N GLU A 530 42.08 -14.81 -1.19
CA GLU A 530 43.30 -14.15 -0.67
C GLU A 530 44.39 -13.53 -1.58
N LYS A 531 44.57 -12.22 -1.31
CA LYS A 531 45.82 -11.47 -1.08
C LYS A 531 47.05 -11.79 -1.94
N THR A 532 47.48 -10.82 -2.74
CA THR A 532 48.89 -10.41 -2.70
C THR A 532 49.04 -8.91 -2.96
N GLU A 533 49.88 -8.33 -2.11
CA GLU A 533 50.40 -6.99 -1.94
C GLU A 533 51.22 -6.53 -3.17
N ASN A 534 51.03 -5.28 -3.62
CA ASN A 534 51.90 -4.66 -4.64
C ASN A 534 52.80 -3.60 -3.98
N PRO A 535 54.13 -3.72 -4.04
CA PRO A 535 55.05 -2.69 -3.54
C PRO A 535 55.30 -1.60 -4.59
N LEU A 536 55.42 -0.36 -4.11
CA LEU A 536 55.92 0.81 -4.83
C LEU A 536 57.38 0.63 -5.30
N PRO A 537 57.79 1.21 -6.44
CA PRO A 537 59.17 1.55 -6.73
C PRO A 537 59.46 3.06 -6.58
N PRO A 538 60.74 3.47 -6.49
CA PRO A 538 61.19 4.61 -5.69
C PRO A 538 61.38 5.94 -6.45
N THR A 539 61.62 6.98 -5.66
CA THR A 539 61.81 8.40 -5.99
C THR A 539 63.22 8.78 -6.50
N ASP A 540 63.22 9.94 -7.16
CA ASP A 540 64.29 10.94 -7.34
C ASP A 540 65.32 10.80 -8.48
N ALA A 541 65.28 11.75 -9.43
CA ALA A 541 66.35 12.74 -9.59
C ALA A 541 65.96 13.91 -10.51
N VAL A 542 66.24 15.10 -9.99
CA VAL A 542 66.24 16.44 -10.58
C VAL A 542 67.17 16.55 -11.80
N THR A 543 66.78 17.28 -12.86
CA THR A 543 67.59 18.36 -13.47
C THR A 543 66.85 19.12 -14.57
N ALA A 544 67.23 20.39 -14.71
CA ALA A 544 66.57 21.47 -15.41
C ALA A 544 66.97 21.61 -16.90
N THR A 545 66.28 22.56 -17.56
CA THR A 545 66.68 23.33 -18.77
C THR A 545 66.61 22.57 -20.11
N ALA A 546 66.18 23.12 -21.25
CA ALA A 546 65.87 24.50 -21.68
C ALA A 546 65.01 24.48 -22.96
N MET A 547 64.36 25.62 -23.20
CA MET A 547 63.95 26.24 -24.48
C MET A 547 64.46 25.62 -25.81
N GLU A 548 63.55 25.44 -26.77
CA GLU A 548 63.48 26.10 -28.10
C GLU A 548 62.68 25.25 -29.10
N GLY A 549 61.77 25.90 -29.84
CA GLY A 549 60.98 25.31 -30.92
C GLY A 549 59.62 25.96 -31.08
#